data_AF-A0A3R6ND49-F1
#
_entry.id   AF-A0A3R6ND49-F1
#
_cell.length_a   1.000
_cell.length_b   1.000
_cell.length_c   1.000
_cell.angle_alpha   90.00
_cell.angle_beta   90.00
_cell.angle_gamma   90.00
#
_symmetry.space_group_name_H-M   'P 1'
#
loop_
_entity.id
_entity.type
_entity.pdbx_description
1 polymer ?
#
loop_
_entity_poly.entity_id
_entity_poly.type
_entity_poly.pdbx_seq_one_letter_code
_entity_poly.pdbx_strand_id
1 'polypeptide(L)'
;MNRNYENSSIPSSKSIARKKISNSREKTGRKPGGQPGHRGHCRKKLTPTREIYLPAPEEVLHDPDFKKTSKTITKQKIDISVEVHVTEYHADVYYNSKTGERIHAPFPQGVIDDVNYGGNLRAFLFLLNNDCCTSIDKSRRFLSDLTDGKINISKGMINNLCRSFAQKTES
;
A
#
# COMPACT_ATOMS: atom_id res chain seq x y z
N MET A 1 17.82 9.96 54.98
CA MET A 1 17.17 8.87 54.21
C MET A 1 17.63 8.94 52.77
N ASN A 2 18.20 7.86 52.22
CA ASN A 2 18.63 7.81 50.82
C ASN A 2 17.41 7.70 49.88
N ARG A 3 17.26 8.66 48.96
CA ARG A 3 16.19 8.67 47.94
C ARG A 3 16.55 7.69 46.82
N ASN A 4 15.76 6.63 46.66
CA ASN A 4 15.85 5.65 45.58
C ASN A 4 14.51 5.56 44.82
N TYR A 5 14.41 4.72 43.79
CA TYR A 5 13.18 4.59 42.99
C TYR A 5 12.00 3.96 43.74
N GLU A 6 12.24 3.39 44.93
CA GLU A 6 11.21 2.75 45.76
C GLU A 6 10.60 3.75 46.76
N ASN A 7 11.33 4.82 47.11
CA ASN A 7 10.92 5.81 48.10
C ASN A 7 10.98 7.27 47.59
N SER A 8 11.14 7.47 46.28
CA SER A 8 11.07 8.79 45.64
C SER A 8 10.30 8.70 44.33
N SER A 9 9.65 9.80 43.94
CA SER A 9 8.95 9.92 42.65
C SER A 9 9.88 9.92 41.42
N ILE A 10 11.12 9.46 41.57
CA ILE A 10 12.11 9.33 40.51
C ILE A 10 11.91 7.94 39.87
N PRO A 11 11.52 7.87 38.59
CA PRO A 11 11.37 6.58 37.91
C PRO A 11 12.70 5.83 37.88
N SER A 12 12.67 4.50 37.93
CA SER A 12 13.85 3.62 38.03
C SER A 12 14.88 3.89 36.92
N SER A 13 14.40 4.29 35.73
CA SER A 13 15.22 4.70 34.58
C SER A 13 16.07 5.94 34.83
N LYS A 14 15.75 6.80 35.80
CA LYS A 14 16.53 8.00 36.15
C LYS A 14 17.33 7.84 37.45
N SER A 15 17.29 6.66 38.08
CA SER A 15 18.06 6.40 39.30
C SER A 15 19.55 6.23 39.02
N ILE A 16 20.40 6.87 39.83
CA ILE A 16 21.88 6.87 39.68
C ILE A 16 22.46 5.50 40.08
N ALA A 17 21.83 4.81 41.04
CA ALA A 17 22.23 3.49 41.52
C ALA A 17 21.28 2.40 40.99
N ARG A 18 21.35 2.11 39.67
CA ARG A 18 20.54 1.03 39.07
C ARG A 18 21.06 -0.33 39.52
N LYS A 19 20.22 -1.14 40.15
CA LYS A 19 20.50 -2.57 40.35
C LYS A 19 20.40 -3.29 39.00
N LYS A 20 21.38 -4.15 38.68
CA LYS A 20 21.30 -5.04 37.52
C LYS A 20 20.16 -6.02 37.76
N ILE A 21 19.13 -5.99 36.91
CA ILE A 21 18.03 -6.97 36.97
C ILE A 21 18.64 -8.35 36.74
N SER A 22 18.52 -9.23 37.74
CA SER A 22 18.99 -10.60 37.61
C SER A 22 18.13 -11.30 36.56
N ASN A 23 18.78 -11.86 35.55
CA ASN A 23 18.08 -12.63 34.54
C ASN A 23 17.70 -13.98 35.16
N SER A 24 16.42 -14.15 35.50
CA SER A 24 15.86 -15.39 36.07
C SER A 24 15.73 -16.51 35.03
N ARG A 25 16.08 -16.26 33.76
CA ARG A 25 15.95 -17.24 32.68
C ARG A 25 17.02 -18.31 32.78
N GLU A 26 16.58 -19.57 32.87
CA GLU A 26 17.48 -20.72 32.79
C GLU A 26 18.11 -20.83 31.39
N LYS A 27 19.42 -21.11 31.35
CA LYS A 27 20.14 -21.33 30.09
C LYS A 27 19.71 -22.66 29.50
N THR A 28 19.01 -22.62 28.37
CA THR A 28 18.48 -23.81 27.69
C THR A 28 19.55 -24.63 26.95
N GLY A 29 20.80 -24.16 26.88
CA GLY A 29 21.89 -24.82 26.11
C GLY A 29 21.71 -24.85 24.59
N ARG A 30 20.56 -24.41 24.09
CA ARG A 30 20.24 -24.40 22.66
C ARG A 30 21.01 -23.30 21.94
N LYS A 31 21.53 -23.62 20.76
CA LYS A 31 22.18 -22.62 19.89
C LYS A 31 21.16 -21.53 19.52
N PRO A 32 21.54 -20.25 19.54
CA PRO A 32 20.66 -19.19 19.04
C PRO A 32 20.36 -19.42 17.56
N GLY A 33 19.08 -19.33 17.18
CA GLY A 33 18.62 -19.55 15.81
C GLY A 33 17.70 -20.76 15.64
N GLY A 34 17.52 -21.18 14.39
CA GLY A 34 16.64 -22.28 14.00
C GLY A 34 17.05 -23.60 14.66
N GLN A 35 16.14 -24.18 15.43
CA GLN A 35 16.38 -25.44 16.11
C GLN A 35 16.21 -26.62 15.14
N PRO A 36 17.07 -27.66 15.23
CA PRO A 36 16.88 -28.89 14.47
C PRO A 36 15.49 -29.50 14.72
N GLY A 37 14.84 -30.00 13.66
CA GLY A 37 13.49 -30.57 13.71
C GLY A 37 12.35 -29.57 13.53
N HIS A 38 12.62 -28.26 13.54
CA HIS A 38 11.61 -27.24 13.25
C HIS A 38 11.56 -26.93 11.75
N ARG A 39 10.36 -27.06 11.15
CA ARG A 39 10.13 -26.64 9.76
C ARG A 39 10.37 -25.13 9.65
N GLY A 40 11.23 -24.74 8.72
CA GLY A 40 11.45 -23.33 8.40
C GLY A 40 10.17 -22.70 7.82
N HIS A 41 9.84 -21.49 8.28
CA HIS A 41 8.74 -20.73 7.72
C HIS A 41 9.26 -19.82 6.59
N CYS A 42 9.21 -20.32 5.35
CA CYS A 42 9.59 -19.52 4.18
C CYS A 42 8.49 -18.51 3.81
N ARG A 43 8.88 -17.40 3.17
CA ARG A 43 7.90 -16.48 2.56
C ARG A 43 7.13 -17.23 1.47
N LYS A 44 5.80 -17.09 1.47
CA LYS A 44 4.94 -17.67 0.43
C LYS A 44 5.18 -16.93 -0.88
N LYS A 45 5.32 -17.68 -1.97
CA LYS A 45 5.35 -17.13 -3.34
C LYS A 45 3.95 -16.70 -3.76
N LEU A 46 3.85 -15.67 -4.58
CA LEU A 46 2.59 -15.24 -5.20
C LEU A 46 2.34 -16.00 -6.50
N THR A 47 1.10 -16.06 -6.99
CA THR A 47 0.84 -16.49 -8.37
C THR A 47 1.47 -15.45 -9.32
N PRO A 48 2.37 -15.84 -10.22
CA PRO A 48 3.04 -14.89 -11.10
C PRO A 48 2.07 -14.33 -12.15
N THR A 49 2.07 -13.01 -12.33
CA THR A 49 1.36 -12.35 -13.44
C THR A 49 2.02 -12.66 -14.79
N ARG A 50 3.34 -12.90 -14.78
CA ARG A 50 4.14 -13.28 -15.94
C ARG A 50 5.27 -14.20 -15.51
N GLU A 51 5.53 -15.24 -16.28
CA GLU A 51 6.66 -16.15 -16.09
C GLU A 51 7.71 -15.93 -17.20
N ILE A 52 8.97 -15.89 -16.81
CA ILE A 52 10.11 -15.74 -17.73
C ILE A 52 11.10 -16.86 -17.41
N TYR A 53 11.37 -17.70 -18.40
CA TYR A 53 12.39 -18.74 -18.31
C TYR A 53 13.69 -18.19 -18.87
N LEU A 54 14.74 -18.16 -18.04
CA LEU A 54 16.05 -17.73 -18.47
C LEU A 54 16.70 -18.81 -19.34
N PRO A 55 17.33 -18.44 -20.47
CA PRO A 55 18.11 -19.39 -21.26
C PRO A 55 19.31 -19.89 -20.45
N ALA A 56 19.90 -21.01 -20.88
CA ALA A 56 21.19 -21.44 -20.35
C ALA A 56 22.26 -20.38 -20.70
N PRO A 57 23.25 -20.14 -19.82
CA PRO A 57 24.39 -19.29 -20.14
C PRO A 57 25.13 -19.80 -21.39
N GLU A 58 25.69 -18.91 -22.20
CA GLU A 58 26.42 -19.30 -23.43
C GLU A 58 27.61 -20.23 -23.15
N GLU A 59 28.32 -19.98 -22.05
CA GLU A 59 29.44 -20.81 -21.56
C GLU A 59 29.02 -22.29 -21.36
N VAL A 60 27.78 -22.52 -20.95
CA VAL A 60 27.21 -23.86 -20.70
C VAL A 60 26.74 -24.53 -21.99
N LEU A 61 26.35 -23.75 -23.01
CA LEU A 61 25.84 -24.30 -24.27
C LEU A 61 26.93 -24.93 -25.13
N HIS A 62 28.17 -24.44 -25.02
CA HIS A 62 29.31 -24.89 -25.82
C HIS A 62 30.21 -25.90 -25.10
N ASP A 63 29.99 -26.11 -23.80
CA ASP A 63 30.77 -27.03 -22.98
C ASP A 63 29.98 -28.34 -22.74
N PRO A 64 30.43 -29.48 -23.32
CA PRO A 64 29.73 -30.76 -23.22
C PRO A 64 29.75 -31.37 -21.81
N ASP A 65 30.58 -30.87 -20.89
CA ASP A 65 30.65 -31.37 -19.52
C ASP A 65 29.46 -30.87 -18.68
N PHE A 66 28.79 -29.79 -19.09
CA PHE A 66 27.56 -29.35 -18.44
C PHE A 66 26.33 -30.10 -18.95
N LYS A 67 25.54 -30.63 -18.01
CA LYS A 67 24.28 -31.34 -18.30
C LYS A 67 23.11 -30.67 -17.59
N LYS A 68 22.02 -30.44 -18.33
CA LYS A 68 20.77 -29.94 -17.77
C LYS A 68 20.22 -30.94 -16.75
N THR A 69 19.95 -30.48 -15.53
CA THR A 69 19.34 -31.29 -14.47
C THR A 69 17.82 -31.13 -14.44
N SER A 70 17.12 -31.96 -13.68
CA SER A 70 15.68 -31.81 -13.41
C SER A 70 15.34 -30.70 -12.40
N LYS A 71 16.36 -30.08 -11.77
CA LYS A 71 16.16 -29.04 -10.76
C LYS A 71 16.02 -27.67 -11.43
N THR A 72 14.97 -26.93 -11.05
CA THR A 72 14.77 -25.53 -11.44
C THR A 72 14.76 -24.65 -10.20
N ILE A 73 15.51 -23.54 -10.23
CA ILE A 73 15.51 -22.55 -9.16
C ILE A 73 14.56 -21.42 -9.55
N THR A 74 13.48 -21.26 -8.80
CA THR A 74 12.50 -20.19 -9.03
C THR A 74 12.65 -19.07 -8.02
N LYS A 75 12.82 -17.84 -8.51
CA LYS A 75 12.83 -16.59 -7.73
C LYS A 75 11.71 -15.67 -8.24
N GLN A 76 11.19 -14.79 -7.38
CA GLN A 76 10.18 -13.80 -7.76
C GLN A 76 10.70 -12.39 -7.47
N LYS A 77 10.61 -11.50 -8.45
CA LYS A 77 10.65 -10.05 -8.26
C LYS A 77 9.20 -9.60 -8.17
N ILE A 78 8.77 -9.19 -6.99
CA ILE A 78 7.43 -8.64 -6.75
C ILE A 78 7.56 -7.13 -6.77
N ASP A 79 6.76 -6.47 -7.61
CA ASP A 79 6.79 -5.02 -7.83
C ASP A 79 5.36 -4.48 -7.93
N ILE A 80 5.20 -3.17 -7.82
CA ILE A 80 3.91 -2.46 -7.90
C ILE A 80 4.03 -1.34 -8.91
N SER A 81 3.07 -1.24 -9.82
CA SER A 81 2.92 -0.12 -10.75
C SER A 81 1.65 0.67 -10.45
N VAL A 82 1.72 2.00 -10.55
CA VAL A 82 0.55 2.88 -10.42
C VAL A 82 0.31 3.61 -11.73
N GLU A 83 -0.93 3.54 -12.23
CA GLU A 83 -1.35 4.15 -13.47
C GLU A 83 -2.61 4.99 -13.25
N VAL A 84 -2.67 6.16 -13.90
CA VAL A 84 -3.83 7.05 -13.86
C VAL A 84 -4.64 6.87 -15.14
N HIS A 85 -5.86 6.35 -15.01
CA HIS A 85 -6.80 6.21 -16.13
C HIS A 85 -7.75 7.41 -16.17
N VAL A 86 -7.80 8.10 -17.31
CA VAL A 86 -8.68 9.24 -17.57
C VAL A 86 -9.57 8.93 -18.77
N THR A 87 -10.88 9.07 -18.59
CA THR A 87 -11.87 8.97 -19.67
C THR A 87 -12.55 10.32 -19.80
N GLU A 88 -12.35 10.99 -20.93
CA GLU A 88 -13.03 12.24 -21.27
C GLU A 88 -14.27 11.95 -22.11
N TYR A 89 -15.41 12.53 -21.74
CA TYR A 89 -16.67 12.36 -22.45
C TYR A 89 -17.02 13.64 -23.19
N HIS A 90 -17.31 13.53 -24.48
CA HIS A 90 -17.80 14.63 -25.30
C HIS A 90 -19.25 14.38 -25.68
N ALA A 91 -20.09 15.40 -25.51
CA ALA A 91 -21.48 15.38 -25.96
C ALA A 91 -21.76 16.67 -26.73
N ASP A 92 -22.00 16.54 -28.04
CA ASP A 92 -22.40 17.68 -28.86
C ASP A 92 -23.78 18.19 -28.42
N VAL A 93 -23.93 19.52 -28.39
CA VAL A 93 -25.19 20.18 -28.06
C VAL A 93 -25.90 20.57 -29.35
N TYR A 94 -27.08 20.00 -29.56
CA TYR A 94 -27.95 20.28 -30.70
C TYR A 94 -28.96 21.35 -30.30
N TYR A 95 -29.15 22.33 -31.19
CA TYR A 95 -30.08 23.44 -30.99
C TYR A 95 -31.26 23.35 -31.96
N ASN A 96 -32.47 23.41 -31.43
CA ASN A 96 -33.69 23.49 -32.23
C ASN A 96 -34.04 24.97 -32.48
N SER A 97 -33.87 25.43 -33.72
CA SER A 97 -34.14 26.83 -34.10
C SER A 97 -35.61 27.25 -34.03
N LYS A 98 -36.55 26.29 -34.02
CA LYS A 98 -37.99 26.56 -33.96
C LYS A 98 -38.51 26.66 -32.52
N THR A 99 -38.05 25.77 -31.63
CA THR A 99 -38.48 25.74 -30.23
C THR A 99 -37.52 26.48 -29.29
N GLY A 100 -36.27 26.71 -29.71
CA GLY A 100 -35.21 27.28 -28.89
C GLY A 100 -34.52 26.28 -27.95
N GLU A 101 -34.94 25.00 -27.96
CA GLU A 101 -34.41 23.97 -27.07
C GLU A 101 -32.99 23.55 -27.41
N ARG A 102 -32.24 23.10 -26.39
CA ARG A 102 -30.91 22.52 -26.53
C ARG A 102 -30.90 21.13 -25.92
N ILE A 103 -30.40 20.15 -26.67
CA ILE A 103 -30.31 18.76 -26.24
C ILE A 103 -28.91 18.22 -26.49
N HIS A 104 -28.45 17.30 -25.65
CA HIS A 104 -27.20 16.58 -25.84
C HIS A 104 -27.39 15.11 -25.43
N ALA A 105 -26.45 14.26 -25.82
CA ALA A 105 -26.44 12.87 -25.37
C ALA A 105 -26.29 12.82 -23.83
N PRO A 106 -27.02 11.94 -23.12
CA PRO A 106 -26.89 11.83 -21.68
C PRO A 106 -25.51 11.27 -21.31
N PHE A 107 -24.89 11.83 -20.28
CA PHE A 107 -23.65 11.29 -19.74
C PHE A 107 -23.89 10.01 -18.93
N PRO A 108 -22.90 9.10 -18.84
CA PRO A 108 -23.00 7.92 -18.00
C PRO A 108 -23.20 8.26 -16.52
N GLN A 109 -23.75 7.30 -15.76
CA GLN A 109 -23.97 7.47 -14.32
C GLN A 109 -22.66 7.81 -13.60
N GLY A 110 -22.68 8.86 -12.79
CA GLY A 110 -21.54 9.32 -12.00
C GLY A 110 -20.61 10.30 -12.72
N VAL A 111 -20.94 10.68 -13.96
CA VAL A 111 -20.30 11.79 -14.69
C VAL A 111 -21.25 12.99 -14.63
N ILE A 112 -21.10 13.82 -13.59
CA ILE A 112 -22.01 14.94 -13.31
C ILE A 112 -21.24 16.27 -13.36
N ASP A 113 -20.13 16.34 -12.64
CA ASP A 113 -19.27 17.52 -12.60
C ASP A 113 -18.31 17.54 -13.81
N ASP A 114 -17.63 18.65 -14.07
CA ASP A 114 -16.58 18.72 -15.11
C ASP A 114 -15.45 17.71 -14.84
N VAL A 115 -15.15 17.44 -13.56
CA VAL A 115 -14.13 16.48 -13.13
C VAL A 115 -14.71 15.54 -12.08
N ASN A 116 -14.79 14.25 -12.43
CA ASN A 116 -15.31 13.22 -11.56
C ASN A 116 -14.19 12.23 -11.18
N TYR A 117 -13.82 12.19 -9.91
CA TYR A 117 -12.88 11.18 -9.42
C TYR A 117 -13.58 9.83 -9.23
N GLY A 118 -13.04 8.76 -9.81
CA GLY A 118 -13.61 7.41 -9.76
C GLY A 118 -13.68 6.80 -8.35
N GLY A 119 -14.54 5.80 -8.19
CA GLY A 119 -14.78 5.14 -6.90
C GLY A 119 -13.53 4.55 -6.25
N ASN A 120 -12.63 3.93 -7.04
CA ASN A 120 -11.38 3.36 -6.54
C ASN A 120 -10.47 4.42 -5.90
N LEU A 121 -10.33 5.59 -6.54
CA LEU A 121 -9.52 6.69 -6.03
C LEU A 121 -10.12 7.30 -4.77
N ARG A 122 -11.44 7.47 -4.73
CA ARG A 122 -12.18 7.94 -3.55
C ARG A 122 -12.01 6.97 -2.38
N ALA A 123 -12.15 5.66 -2.61
CA ALA A 123 -11.98 4.64 -1.59
C ALA A 123 -10.54 4.58 -1.07
N PHE A 124 -9.55 4.69 -1.95
CA PHE A 124 -8.14 4.75 -1.58
C PHE A 124 -7.83 5.91 -0.63
N LEU A 125 -8.29 7.13 -0.95
CA LEU A 125 -8.12 8.31 -0.08
C LEU A 125 -8.86 8.16 1.25
N PHE A 126 -10.07 7.60 1.21
CA PHE A 126 -10.85 7.35 2.42
C PHE A 126 -10.14 6.37 3.36
N LEU A 127 -9.58 5.27 2.85
CA LEU A 127 -8.81 4.31 3.63
C LEU A 127 -7.53 4.94 4.21
N LEU A 128 -6.81 5.73 3.41
CA LEU A 128 -5.62 6.42 3.89
C LEU A 128 -5.93 7.35 5.08
N ASN A 129 -7.05 8.07 5.03
CA ASN A 129 -7.44 9.00 6.09
C ASN A 129 -7.94 8.28 7.34
N ASN A 130 -8.83 7.30 7.18
CA ASN A 130 -9.56 6.72 8.32
C ASN A 130 -8.89 5.46 8.88
N ASP A 131 -8.35 4.59 8.04
CA ASP A 131 -7.73 3.33 8.46
C ASP A 131 -6.23 3.51 8.75
N CYS A 132 -5.53 4.25 7.90
CA CYS A 132 -4.11 4.55 8.09
C CYS A 132 -3.85 5.81 8.95
N CYS A 133 -4.90 6.48 9.44
CA CYS A 133 -4.82 7.69 10.28
C CYS A 133 -3.92 8.80 9.70
N THR A 134 -3.85 8.93 8.37
CA THR A 134 -3.03 9.96 7.73
C THR A 134 -3.80 11.27 7.62
N SER A 135 -3.10 12.41 7.75
CA SER A 135 -3.74 13.70 7.55
C SER A 135 -4.13 13.90 6.08
N ILE A 136 -5.16 14.73 5.87
CA ILE A 136 -5.62 15.12 4.52
C ILE A 136 -4.45 15.63 3.67
N ASP A 137 -3.59 16.47 4.24
CA ASP A 137 -2.41 17.00 3.53
C ASP A 137 -1.42 15.91 3.12
N LYS A 138 -1.16 14.94 4.00
CA LYS A 138 -0.25 13.82 3.70
C LYS A 138 -0.84 12.90 2.65
N SER A 139 -2.13 12.57 2.73
CA SER A 139 -2.82 11.77 1.71
C SER A 139 -2.82 12.45 0.34
N ARG A 140 -3.11 13.75 0.29
CA ARG A 140 -3.05 14.54 -0.95
C ARG A 140 -1.65 14.52 -1.55
N ARG A 141 -0.63 14.81 -0.74
CA ARG A 141 0.77 14.81 -1.18
C ARG A 141 1.18 13.42 -1.66
N PHE A 142 0.86 12.38 -0.89
CA PHE A 142 1.18 11.00 -1.24
C PHE A 142 0.59 10.60 -2.59
N LEU A 143 -0.69 10.91 -2.83
CA LEU A 143 -1.32 10.62 -4.11
C LEU A 143 -0.71 11.43 -5.27
N SER A 144 -0.41 12.71 -5.04
CA SER A 144 0.29 13.53 -6.02
C SER A 144 1.66 12.93 -6.37
N ASP A 145 2.46 12.59 -5.36
CA ASP A 145 3.80 12.01 -5.54
C ASP A 145 3.72 10.65 -6.25
N LEU A 146 2.73 9.82 -5.93
CA LEU A 146 2.50 8.50 -6.54
C LEU A 146 2.05 8.58 -8.01
N THR A 147 1.54 9.73 -8.43
CA THR A 147 0.99 9.95 -9.78
C THR A 147 1.81 10.96 -10.57
N ASP A 148 3.04 11.26 -10.15
CA ASP A 148 3.92 12.25 -10.77
C ASP A 148 3.25 13.64 -10.93
N GLY A 149 2.44 14.03 -9.94
CA GLY A 149 1.72 15.29 -9.91
C GLY A 149 0.46 15.35 -10.77
N LYS A 150 0.09 14.27 -11.47
CA LYS A 150 -1.11 14.23 -12.33
C LYS A 150 -2.40 14.42 -11.52
N ILE A 151 -2.46 13.90 -10.29
CA ILE A 151 -3.63 14.02 -9.42
C ILE A 151 -3.33 14.93 -8.23
N ASN A 152 -3.93 16.13 -8.21
CA ASN A 152 -3.83 17.07 -7.10
C ASN A 152 -5.22 17.49 -6.61
N ILE A 153 -5.72 16.77 -5.61
CA ILE A 153 -7.09 16.90 -5.11
C ILE A 153 -7.16 17.95 -4.00
N SER A 154 -8.22 18.75 -3.98
CA SER A 154 -8.41 19.75 -2.91
C SER A 154 -8.67 19.11 -1.54
N LYS A 155 -8.29 19.81 -0.47
CA LYS A 155 -8.58 19.37 0.91
C LYS A 155 -10.07 19.19 1.16
N GLY A 156 -10.89 20.08 0.61
CA GLY A 156 -12.34 20.05 0.75
C GLY A 156 -12.95 18.79 0.16
N MET A 157 -12.48 18.35 -1.01
CA MET A 157 -12.94 17.10 -1.64
C MET A 157 -12.61 15.91 -0.74
N ILE A 158 -11.37 15.80 -0.25
CA ILE A 158 -10.95 14.69 0.62
C ILE A 158 -11.77 14.69 1.92
N ASN A 159 -11.98 15.84 2.54
CA ASN A 159 -12.79 15.97 3.76
C ASN A 159 -14.26 15.54 3.54
N ASN A 160 -14.80 15.81 2.35
CA ASN A 160 -16.17 15.41 1.99
C ASN A 160 -16.31 13.90 1.78
N LEU A 161 -15.22 13.16 1.53
CA LEU A 161 -15.29 11.71 1.33
C LEU A 161 -15.91 11.02 2.55
N CYS A 162 -15.47 11.34 3.77
CA CYS A 162 -16.00 10.70 4.97
C CYS A 162 -17.52 10.83 5.11
N ARG A 163 -18.05 12.03 4.81
CA ARG A 163 -19.51 12.26 4.80
C ARG A 163 -20.21 11.47 3.72
N SER A 164 -19.66 11.46 2.51
CA SER A 164 -20.24 10.75 1.37
C SER A 164 -20.27 9.23 1.53
N PHE A 165 -19.26 8.65 2.20
CA PHE A 165 -19.22 7.21 2.47
C PHE A 165 -20.19 6.84 3.60
N ALA A 166 -20.28 7.64 4.67
CA ALA A 166 -21.21 7.39 5.77
C ALA A 166 -22.68 7.39 5.30
N GLN A 167 -23.08 8.34 4.45
CA GLN A 167 -24.43 8.39 3.89
C GLN A 167 -24.79 7.14 3.07
N LYS A 168 -23.81 6.52 2.41
CA LYS A 168 -23.99 5.31 1.60
C LYS A 168 -24.04 4.02 2.42
N THR A 169 -23.57 4.03 3.66
CA THR A 169 -23.67 2.87 4.56
C THR A 169 -24.99 2.80 5.33
N GLU A 170 -25.76 3.88 5.34
CA GLU A 170 -27.08 3.97 5.99
C GLU A 170 -28.25 3.67 5.03
N SER A 171 -27.95 3.36 3.76
CA SER A 171 -28.91 3.03 2.70
C SER A 171 -28.75 1.57 2.25
#